data_AF-A0A1B8QYS5-F1
#
_entry.id   AF-A0A1B8QYS5-F1
#
_cell.length_a   1.000
_cell.length_b   1.000
_cell.length_c   1.000
_cell.angle_alpha   90.00
_cell.angle_beta   90.00
_cell.angle_gamma   90.00
#
_symmetry.space_group_name_H-M   'P 1'
#
loop_
_entity.id
_entity.type
_entity.pdbx_description
1 polymer ?
#
loop_
_entity_poly.entity_id
_entity_poly.type
_entity_poly.pdbx_seq_one_letter_code
_entity_poly.pdbx_strand_id
1 'polypeptide(L)' 'MFRQDVQVSNGKRYVVIECQFGREWGMVRETRETVSEGEALEIVQYWIKYKRIKPEQIMVIEVPDICKPW' A
#
# COMPACT_ATOMS: atom_id res chain seq x y z
N MET A 1 -2.11 -20.43 -10.89
CA MET A 1 -1.44 -21.09 -9.76
C MET A 1 -0.70 -20.00 -9.01
N PHE A 2 -1.21 -19.57 -7.84
CA PHE A 2 -0.52 -18.58 -7.02
C PHE A 2 0.66 -19.29 -6.36
N ARG A 3 1.88 -18.94 -6.78
CA ARG A 3 3.10 -19.30 -6.06
C ARG A 3 3.02 -18.54 -4.74
N GLN A 4 2.90 -19.25 -3.61
CA GLN A 4 3.22 -18.66 -2.32
C GLN A 4 4.73 -18.46 -2.32
N ASP A 5 5.19 -17.38 -2.94
CA ASP A 5 6.54 -16.90 -2.73
C ASP A 5 6.65 -16.55 -1.25
N VAL A 6 7.64 -17.16 -0.59
CA VAL A 6 7.93 -17.03 0.83
C VAL A 6 7.74 -15.58 1.27
N GLN A 7 6.73 -15.32 2.12
CA GLN A 7 6.54 -13.99 2.70
C GLN A 7 7.63 -13.76 3.74
N VAL A 8 8.69 -13.05 3.34
CA VAL A 8 9.76 -12.62 4.24
C VAL A 8 9.23 -11.46 5.07
N SER A 9 8.95 -11.69 6.35
CA SER A 9 8.62 -10.60 7.28
C SER A 9 9.89 -9.82 7.62
N ASN A 10 10.06 -8.66 7.00
CA ASN A 10 11.22 -7.78 7.19
C ASN A 10 11.03 -6.76 8.34
N GLY A 11 9.89 -6.82 9.04
CA GLY A 11 9.53 -5.87 10.11
C GLY A 11 9.20 -4.45 9.62
N LYS A 12 9.29 -4.18 8.32
CA LYS A 12 8.95 -2.89 7.73
C LYS A 12 7.44 -2.74 7.60
N ARG A 13 6.99 -1.50 7.63
CA ARG A 13 5.57 -1.13 7.57
C ARG A 13 5.37 -0.09 6.48
N TYR A 14 4.23 -0.14 5.84
CA TYR A 14 3.95 0.68 4.66
C TYR A 14 2.56 1.32 4.75
N VAL A 15 2.40 2.44 4.06
CA VAL A 15 1.11 3.04 3.72
C VAL A 15 1.04 3.24 2.21
N VAL A 16 -0.17 3.18 1.66
CA VAL A 16 -0.39 3.44 0.24
C VAL A 16 -1.15 4.74 0.12
N ILE A 17 -0.62 5.65 -0.69
CA ILE A 17 -1.27 6.91 -1.00
C ILE A 17 -1.60 6.97 -2.48
N GLU A 18 -2.64 7.71 -2.82
CA GLU A 18 -3.16 7.82 -4.17
C GLU A 18 -3.54 9.28 -4.47
N CYS A 19 -3.41 9.68 -5.73
CA CYS A 19 -3.71 11.03 -6.19
C CYS A 19 -5.00 11.04 -7.01
N GLN A 20 -6.13 11.07 -6.30
CA GLN A 20 -7.46 11.09 -6.90
C GLN A 20 -7.67 12.42 -7.64
N PHE A 21 -7.99 12.33 -8.94
CA PHE A 21 -8.23 13.47 -9.84
C PHE A 21 -7.05 14.45 -10.02
N GLY A 22 -5.83 14.06 -9.64
CA GLY A 22 -4.62 14.86 -9.89
C GLY A 22 -4.52 16.14 -9.04
N ARG A 23 -5.24 16.23 -7.93
CA ARG A 23 -5.30 17.44 -7.09
C ARG A 23 -4.56 17.29 -5.77
N GLU A 24 -4.76 16.16 -5.08
CA GLU A 24 -4.20 15.93 -3.76
C GLU A 24 -3.85 14.46 -3.56
N TRP A 25 -2.82 14.22 -2.74
CA TRP A 25 -2.46 12.88 -2.30
C TRP A 25 -3.25 12.52 -1.04
N GLY A 26 -4.03 11.45 -1.11
CA GLY A 26 -4.81 10.92 0.00
C GLY A 26 -4.35 9.52 0.39
N MET A 27 -4.53 9.15 1.66
CA MET A 27 -4.33 7.76 2.08
C MET A 27 -5.42 6.85 1.50
N VAL A 28 -4.98 5.72 0.95
CA VAL A 28 -5.85 4.61 0.62
C VAL A 28 -6.48 4.09 1.93
N ARG A 29 -7.80 3.90 1.94
CA ARG A 29 -8.56 3.56 3.16
C ARG A 29 -8.09 2.27 3.81
N GLU A 30 -7.63 1.33 2.98
CA GLU A 30 -7.08 0.03 3.32
C GLU A 30 -5.74 0.13 4.07
N THR A 31 -5.13 1.32 4.11
CA THR A 31 -3.88 1.61 4.86
C THR A 31 -4.06 2.66 5.96
N ARG A 32 -5.28 2.77 6.52
CA ARG A 32 -5.52 3.59 7.73
C ARG A 32 -4.73 3.08 8.94
N GLU A 33 -4.48 1.78 8.96
CA GLU A 33 -3.43 1.16 9.77
C GLU A 33 -2.27 0.84 8.81
N THR A 34 -1.04 0.79 9.33
CA THR A 34 0.09 0.38 8.48
C THR A 34 -0.09 -1.05 7.98
N VAL A 35 0.53 -1.39 6.86
CA VAL A 35 0.45 -2.73 6.26
C VAL A 35 1.84 -3.32 6.03
N SER A 36 1.90 -4.63 5.83
CA SER A 36 3.12 -5.30 5.35
C SER A 36 3.41 -4.96 3.88
N GLU A 37 4.61 -5.29 3.41
CA GLU A 37 5.01 -5.10 2.01
C GLU A 37 4.09 -5.87 1.05
N GLY A 38 3.77 -7.13 1.37
CA GLY A 38 2.89 -7.96 0.56
C GLY A 38 1.49 -7.37 0.42
N GLU A 39 0.89 -6.94 1.52
CA GLU A 39 -0.41 -6.28 1.54
C GLU A 39 -0.39 -4.96 0.75
N ALA A 40 0.67 -4.15 0.87
CA ALA A 40 0.81 -2.92 0.09
C ALA A 40 0.83 -3.21 -1.42
N LEU A 41 1.57 -4.24 -1.84
CA LEU A 41 1.62 -4.67 -3.25
C LEU A 41 0.25 -5.16 -3.74
N GLU A 42 -0.48 -5.92 -2.93
CA GLU A 42 -1.82 -6.38 -3.25
C GLU A 42 -2.80 -5.21 -3.40
N ILE A 43 -2.74 -4.23 -2.51
CA ILE A 43 -3.54 -2.99 -2.59
C ILE A 43 -3.23 -2.25 -3.89
N VAL A 44 -1.95 -2.03 -4.21
CA VAL A 44 -1.55 -1.35 -5.45
C VAL A 44 -2.08 -2.07 -6.68
N GLN A 45 -1.93 -3.40 -6.75
CA GLN A 45 -2.44 -4.20 -7.87
C GLN A 45 -3.95 -4.11 -7.99
N TYR A 46 -4.69 -4.16 -6.87
CA TYR A 46 -6.13 -4.00 -6.86
C TYR A 46 -6.55 -2.62 -7.39
N TRP A 47 -5.90 -1.55 -6.94
CA TRP A 47 -6.21 -0.17 -7.33
C TRP A 47 -5.92 0.08 -8.82
N ILE A 48 -4.80 -0.40 -9.34
CA ILE A 48 -4.49 -0.29 -10.78
C ILE A 48 -5.52 -1.08 -11.61
N LYS A 49 -5.82 -2.32 -11.23
CA LYS A 49 -6.68 -3.22 -12.01
C LYS A 49 -8.15 -2.83 -11.98
N TYR A 50 -8.68 -2.45 -10.82
CA TYR A 50 -10.11 -2.28 -10.60
C TYR A 50 -10.55 -0.81 -10.43
N LYS A 51 -9.66 0.07 -9.95
CA LYS A 51 -9.96 1.51 -9.79
C LYS A 51 -9.41 2.36 -10.94
N ARG A 52 -8.69 1.75 -11.90
CA ARG A 52 -8.12 2.39 -13.10
C ARG A 52 -7.20 3.58 -12.76
N ILE A 53 -6.50 3.51 -11.64
CA ILE A 53 -5.48 4.49 -11.26
C ILE A 53 -4.23 4.19 -12.08
N LYS A 54 -3.57 5.23 -12.62
CA LYS A 54 -2.30 5.07 -13.31
C LYS A 54 -1.16 4.84 -12.31
N PRO A 55 -0.07 4.14 -12.70
CA PRO A 55 1.08 3.94 -11.81
C PRO A 55 1.63 5.23 -11.21
N GLU A 56 1.60 6.34 -11.95
CA GLU A 56 2.08 7.66 -11.48
C GLU A 56 1.18 8.30 -10.41
N GLN A 57 -0.04 7.79 -10.22
CA GLN A 57 -1.05 8.31 -9.31
C GLN A 57 -1.17 7.48 -8.02
N ILE A 58 -0.28 6.52 -7.78
CA ILE A 58 -0.26 5.69 -6.58
C ILE A 58 1.17 5.50 -6.11
N MET A 59 1.40 5.56 -4.80
CA MET A 59 2.72 5.44 -4.20
C MET A 59 2.67 4.62 -2.91
N VAL A 60 3.68 3.78 -2.72
CA VAL A 60 3.91 3.03 -1.49
C VAL A 60 5.00 3.75 -0.70
N ILE A 61 4.73 4.05 0.57
CA ILE A 61 5.68 4.73 1.45
C ILE A 61 6.00 3.82 2.63
N GLU A 62 7.28 3.58 2.88
CA GLU A 62 7.76 2.92 4.09
C GLU A 62 7.62 3.88 5.29
N VAL A 63 7.05 3.41 6.39
CA VAL A 63 6.78 4.19 7.60
C VAL A 63 7.14 3.39 8.86
N PRO A 64 7.37 4.07 10.00
CA PRO A 64 7.44 3.40 11.29
C PRO A 64 6.14 2.65 11.62
N ASP A 65 6.23 1.66 12.51
CA ASP A 65 5.06 0.95 13.01
C ASP A 65 4.25 1.83 13.99
N ILE A 66 3.45 2.75 13.45
CA ILE A 66 2.66 3.73 14.22
C ILE A 66 1.53 3.09 15.05
N CYS A 67 1.22 1.82 14.81
CA CYS A 67 0.19 1.09 15.54
C CYS A 67 0.71 0.46 16.84
N LYS A 68 2.03 0.45 17.05
CA LYS A 68 2.62 0.04 18.32
C LYS A 68 2.81 1.25 19.23
N PRO A 69 2.21 1.26 20.43
CA PRO A 69 2.57 2.24 21.43
C PRO A 69 4.04 2.05 21.81
N TRP A 70 4.77 3.17 21.86
CA TRP A 70 6.16 3.25 22.30
C TRP A 70 6.35 2.73 23.73
#